data_AF-A0A937QUA5-F1
#
_entry.id   AF-A0A937QUA5-F1
#
_cell.length_a   1.000
_cell.length_b   1.000
_cell.length_c   1.000
_cell.angle_alpha   90.00
_cell.angle_beta   90.00
_cell.angle_gamma   90.00
#
_symmetry.space_group_name_H-M   'P 1'
#
loop_
_entity.id
_entity.type
_entity.pdbx_description
1 polymer ?
#
loop_
_entity_poly.entity_id
_entity_poly.type
_entity_poly.pdbx_seq_one_letter_code
_entity_poly.pdbx_strand_id
1 'polypeptide(L)' 'MCLTRGALLLLPWDRMYEQEFEVDAENLERATLPIGEPFSRIWYDGKLWRPIP' A
#
# COMPACT_ATOMS: atom_id res chain seq x y z
N MET A 1 10.03 10.19 0.42
CA MET A 1 9.11 11.20 1.04
C MET A 1 8.17 10.48 2.03
N CYS A 2 7.94 11.02 3.23
CA CYS A 2 7.17 10.37 4.31
C CYS A 2 5.65 10.44 4.04
N LEU A 3 4.88 9.38 4.32
CA LEU A 3 3.41 9.37 4.23
C LEU A 3 2.84 10.46 5.14
N THR A 4 2.49 11.62 4.58
CA THR A 4 2.03 12.80 5.35
C THR A 4 0.71 12.54 6.07
N ARG A 5 -0.12 11.62 5.55
CA ARG A 5 -1.29 11.03 6.22
C ARG A 5 -1.52 9.62 5.68
N GLY A 6 -1.23 8.61 6.49
CA GLY A 6 -1.49 7.22 6.16
C GLY A 6 -0.43 6.27 6.69
N ALA A 7 -0.69 4.98 6.57
CA ALA A 7 0.26 3.92 6.88
C ALA A 7 0.26 2.90 5.74
N LEU A 8 1.41 2.29 5.47
CA LEU A 8 1.51 1.19 4.52
C LEU A 8 2.02 -0.04 5.27
N LEU A 9 1.25 -1.12 5.23
CA LEU A 9 1.68 -2.43 5.69
C LEU A 9 2.18 -3.22 4.49
N LEU A 10 3.44 -3.65 4.58
CA LEU A 10 3.99 -4.70 3.71
C LEU A 10 3.75 -6.04 4.37
N LEU A 11 3.17 -6.96 3.63
CA LEU A 11 3.00 -8.33 4.11
C LEU A 11 4.25 -9.15 3.77
N PRO A 12 4.54 -10.24 4.50
CA PRO A 12 5.79 -11.00 4.33
C PRO A 12 6.03 -11.58 2.93
N TRP A 13 4.97 -11.71 2.11
CA TRP A 13 5.06 -12.20 0.73
C TRP A 13 5.15 -11.08 -0.31
N ASP A 14 5.16 -9.81 0.12
CA ASP A 14 5.43 -8.70 -0.77
C ASP A 14 6.90 -8.74 -1.23
N ARG A 15 7.14 -8.50 -2.51
CA ARG A 15 8.49 -8.51 -3.08
C ARG A 15 9.39 -7.45 -2.45
N MET A 16 8.81 -6.37 -1.91
CA MET A 16 9.51 -5.26 -1.28
C MET A 16 9.69 -5.43 0.23
N TYR A 17 9.25 -6.53 0.86
CA TYR A 17 9.25 -6.70 2.33
C TYR A 17 10.65 -6.51 2.96
N GLU A 18 11.71 -6.91 2.25
CA GLU A 18 13.10 -6.80 2.71
C GLU A 18 13.91 -5.73 1.98
N GLN A 19 13.23 -4.83 1.25
CA GLN A 19 13.89 -3.82 0.42
C GLN A 19 13.58 -2.42 0.94
N GLU A 20 14.55 -1.51 0.80
CA GLU A 20 14.28 -0.09 0.92
C GLU A 20 13.56 0.39 -0.35
N PHE A 21 12.44 1.09 -0.17
CA PHE A 21 11.71 1.69 -1.28
C PHE A 21 11.03 2.98 -0.84
N GLU A 22 10.74 3.84 -1.81
CA GLU A 22 9.93 5.02 -1.57
C GLU A 22 8.47 4.74 -1.88
N VAL A 23 7.58 5.26 -1.03
CA VAL A 23 6.14 5.19 -1.23
C VAL A 23 5.67 6.45 -1.94
N ASP A 24 5.13 6.29 -3.14
CA ASP A 24 4.44 7.37 -3.84
C ASP A 24 3.00 7.48 -3.31
N ALA A 25 2.85 8.27 -2.25
CA ALA A 25 1.58 8.48 -1.55
C ALA A 25 0.48 9.05 -2.46
N GLU A 26 0.84 9.87 -3.46
CA GLU A 26 -0.12 10.54 -4.33
C GLU A 26 -0.81 9.56 -5.30
N ASN A 27 -0.14 8.46 -5.63
CA ASN A 27 -0.66 7.44 -6.54
C ASN A 27 -1.34 6.25 -5.85
N LEU A 28 -1.32 6.16 -4.52
CA LEU A 28 -1.93 5.03 -3.79
C LEU A 28 -3.46 4.95 -3.95
N GLU A 29 -4.16 6.09 -4.05
CA GLU A 29 -5.62 6.10 -4.30
C GLU A 29 -5.97 5.40 -5.61
N ARG A 30 -5.15 5.59 -6.64
CA ARG A 30 -5.34 5.00 -7.97
C ARG A 30 -4.91 3.53 -8.02
N ALA A 31 -4.14 3.08 -7.04
CA ALA A 31 -3.66 1.70 -6.94
C ALA A 31 -4.64 0.78 -6.20
N THR A 32 -5.83 1.25 -5.80
CA THR A 32 -6.82 0.40 -5.13
C THR A 32 -7.28 -0.72 -6.05
N LEU A 33 -7.20 -1.96 -5.58
CA LEU A 33 -7.59 -3.13 -6.38
C LEU A 33 -9.12 -3.38 -6.40
N PRO A 34 -9.66 -3.94 -7.49
CA PRO A 34 -10.98 -4.55 -7.51
C PRO A 34 -11.14 -5.69 -6.49
N ILE A 35 -12.39 -6.01 -6.17
CA ILE A 35 -12.71 -7.15 -5.29
C ILE A 35 -12.28 -8.45 -5.96
N GLY A 36 -11.55 -9.29 -5.22
CA GLY A 36 -11.12 -10.62 -5.67
C GLY A 36 -9.70 -10.66 -6.26
N GLU A 37 -9.06 -9.50 -6.46
CA GLU A 37 -7.69 -9.44 -6.95
C GLU A 37 -6.67 -9.76 -5.83
N PRO A 38 -5.55 -10.43 -6.15
CA PRO A 38 -4.48 -10.68 -5.20
C PRO A 38 -3.78 -9.38 -4.82
N PHE A 39 -3.34 -9.29 -3.56
CA PHE A 39 -2.62 -8.15 -3.01
C PHE A 39 -1.50 -8.61 -2.08
N SER A 40 -0.45 -7.81 -1.95
CA SER A 40 0.60 -8.03 -0.95
C SER A 40 0.85 -6.84 -0.03
N ARG A 41 0.12 -5.74 -0.23
CA ARG A 41 0.21 -4.52 0.59
C ARG A 41 -1.17 -4.03 1.02
N ILE A 42 -1.20 -3.36 2.17
CA ILE A 42 -2.41 -2.72 2.70
C ILE A 42 -2.09 -1.28 3.04
N TRP A 43 -2.82 -0.36 2.42
CA TRP A 43 -2.68 1.07 2.62
C TRP A 43 -3.83 1.63 3.46
N TYR A 44 -3.50 2.43 4.47
CA TYR A 44 -4.46 3.23 5.22
C TYR A 44 -4.52 4.65 4.65
N ASP A 45 -5.67 5.01 4.07
CA ASP A 45 -5.91 6.34 3.44
C ASP A 45 -6.32 7.43 4.44
N GLY A 46 -6.26 7.14 5.74
CA GLY A 46 -6.78 8.02 6.79
C GLY A 46 -8.26 7.79 7.15
N LYS A 47 -8.96 6.88 6.45
CA LYS A 47 -10.34 6.49 6.72
C LYS A 47 -10.51 4.97 6.78
N LEU A 48 -9.99 4.26 5.77
CA LEU A 48 -10.12 2.82 5.60
C LEU A 48 -8.79 2.18 5.20
N TRP A 49 -8.66 0.90 5.55
CA TRP A 49 -7.58 0.04 5.07
C TRP A 49 -7.97 -0.56 3.72
N ARG A 50 -7.13 -0.36 2.72
CA ARG A 50 -7.38 -0.74 1.33
C ARG A 50 -6.28 -1.68 0.82
N PRO A 51 -6.63 -2.80 0.17
CA PRO A 51 -5.65 -3.63 -0.51
C PRO A 51 -5.12 -2.90 -1.75
N ILE A 52 -3.81 -2.95 -1.93
CA ILE A 52 -3.12 -2.48 -3.13
C ILE A 52 -2.20 -3.61 -3.64
N PRO A 53 -1.80 -3.61 -4.93
CA PRO A 53 -1.02 -4.68 -5.53
C PRO A 53 0.20 -5.07 -4.71
#